data_AF-A0A7S0IC08-F1
#
_entry.id   AF-A0A7S0IC08-F1
#
_cell.length_a   1.000
_cell.length_b   1.000
_cell.length_c   1.000
_cell.angle_alpha   90.00
_cell.angle_beta   90.00
_cell.angle_gamma   90.00
#
_symmetry.space_group_name_H-M   'P 1'
#
loop_
_entity.id
_entity.type
_entity.pdbx_description
1 polymer ?
#
loop_
_entity_poly.entity_id
_entity_poly.type
_entity_poly.pdbx_seq_one_letter_code
_entity_poly.pdbx_strand_id
1 'polypeptide(L)'
;MAPIPVLVHPPSLHEEGETRIIPFDINDCLDIETACTSPNLMASFVRVRVGESIETKANATSQAFYVIRGTGFTSSEHGTVSWGDGDLFVVPVTEGALKHTCKEAEKGGAALYWIHDEPLMDYLGVKPSGKKFEPTFFSREKMLAEVQEISHQQTEGERNRLGVLLGNKACEQTKTLTHVLWSLLNSIPAKTVQRPHRHNSVALDLAVAASPNVYTLMGKEIDANGDIIDPIRCDWTPGGVFITPPGWWHSHHNESDEVAWVLPMQDAGLYTHQRTLDIRFVDDELELHKAGKIRGSAFAVTNKQYLHMVECGATVPHARVAGMKRVWSMQEVEEEDPSSSGDAAAPKKKTVKKVASYSRLPAMKASSVEP
;
A
#
# COMPACT_ATOMS: atom_id res chain seq x y z
N MET A 1 19.48 3.77 2.19
CA MET A 1 18.31 3.47 1.34
C MET A 1 17.23 4.46 1.69
N ALA A 2 16.56 5.03 0.70
CA ALA A 2 15.46 5.95 0.94
C ALA A 2 14.29 5.22 1.64
N PRO A 3 13.60 5.86 2.60
CA PRO A 3 12.46 5.26 3.28
C PRO A 3 11.26 5.17 2.32
N ILE A 4 10.42 4.16 2.50
CA ILE A 4 9.14 4.07 1.79
C ILE A 4 8.25 5.26 2.23
N PRO A 5 7.75 6.07 1.29
CA PRO A 5 6.88 7.18 1.60
C PRO A 5 5.46 6.73 1.99
N VAL A 6 4.76 7.53 2.79
CA VAL A 6 3.32 7.45 3.00
C VAL A 6 2.68 8.07 1.77
N LEU A 7 2.02 7.26 0.97
CA LEU A 7 1.38 7.69 -0.27
C LEU A 7 -0.05 7.19 -0.32
N VAL A 8 -0.89 7.97 -0.98
CA VAL A 8 -2.31 7.66 -1.19
C VAL A 8 -2.59 7.58 -2.68
N HIS A 9 -3.19 6.47 -3.08
CA HIS A 9 -3.69 6.22 -4.43
C HIS A 9 -5.22 6.30 -4.39
N PRO A 10 -5.82 7.42 -4.84
CA PRO A 10 -7.25 7.65 -4.68
C PRO A 10 -8.09 6.75 -5.61
N PRO A 11 -9.36 6.47 -5.26
CA PRO A 11 -10.25 5.67 -6.10
C PRO A 11 -10.53 6.32 -7.47
N SER A 12 -10.40 7.64 -7.58
CA SER A 12 -10.54 8.37 -8.86
C SER A 12 -9.62 7.81 -9.96
N LEU A 13 -8.49 7.19 -9.59
CA LEU A 13 -7.60 6.49 -10.53
C LEU A 13 -8.26 5.34 -11.27
N HIS A 14 -9.20 4.63 -10.63
CA HIS A 14 -9.88 3.48 -11.22
C HIS A 14 -11.34 3.72 -11.54
N GLU A 15 -11.95 4.81 -11.08
CA GLU A 15 -13.40 5.08 -11.24
C GLU A 15 -13.80 5.48 -12.66
N GLU A 16 -12.89 6.07 -13.42
CA GLU A 16 -13.15 6.58 -14.78
C GLU A 16 -12.06 6.18 -15.78
N GLY A 17 -12.32 6.45 -17.05
CA GLY A 17 -11.42 6.22 -18.18
C GLY A 17 -11.47 4.81 -18.78
N GLU A 18 -10.45 4.49 -19.56
CA GLU A 18 -10.34 3.27 -20.38
C GLU A 18 -9.94 2.03 -19.57
N THR A 19 -10.06 0.85 -20.19
CA THR A 19 -9.49 -0.40 -19.68
C THR A 19 -7.96 -0.28 -19.63
N ARG A 20 -7.38 -0.40 -18.43
CA ARG A 20 -5.94 -0.19 -18.20
C ARG A 20 -5.48 -0.75 -16.86
N ILE A 21 -4.17 -0.93 -16.74
CA ILE A 21 -3.48 -1.15 -15.46
C ILE A 21 -2.92 0.21 -15.00
N ILE A 22 -3.15 0.57 -13.74
CA ILE A 22 -2.60 1.75 -13.09
C ILE A 22 -1.60 1.27 -12.03
N PRO A 23 -0.29 1.25 -12.34
CA PRO A 23 0.73 0.84 -11.38
C PRO A 23 0.95 1.89 -10.31
N PHE A 24 1.31 1.42 -9.11
CA PHE A 24 1.73 2.25 -7.98
C PHE A 24 3.25 2.21 -7.83
N ASP A 25 3.99 2.28 -8.95
CA ASP A 25 5.45 2.28 -8.90
C ASP A 25 5.98 3.58 -8.29
N ILE A 26 6.83 3.42 -7.28
CA ILE A 26 7.51 4.49 -6.54
C ILE A 26 9.02 4.23 -6.48
N ASN A 27 9.53 3.42 -7.42
CA ASN A 27 10.90 2.97 -7.44
C ASN A 27 11.91 4.14 -7.53
N ASP A 28 11.50 5.25 -8.14
CA ASP A 28 12.26 6.50 -8.16
C ASP A 28 12.41 7.13 -6.77
N CYS A 29 11.41 7.00 -5.89
CA CYS A 29 11.52 7.39 -4.47
C CYS A 29 12.41 6.44 -3.66
N LEU A 30 12.61 5.19 -4.11
CA LEU A 30 13.32 4.14 -3.38
C LEU A 30 14.76 3.92 -3.84
N ASP A 31 15.22 4.65 -4.86
CA ASP A 31 16.49 4.40 -5.55
C ASP A 31 16.57 2.96 -6.13
N ILE A 32 15.45 2.43 -6.62
CA ILE A 32 15.33 1.11 -7.26
C ILE A 32 15.14 1.27 -8.77
N GLU A 33 15.86 0.49 -9.57
CA GLU A 33 15.82 0.61 -11.04
C GLU A 33 14.53 0.03 -11.66
N THR A 34 14.02 -1.07 -11.10
CA THR A 34 12.82 -1.76 -11.58
C THR A 34 11.55 -1.22 -10.90
N ALA A 35 10.40 -1.37 -11.58
CA ALA A 35 9.12 -0.86 -11.09
C ALA A 35 8.69 -1.61 -9.81
N CYS A 36 8.35 -0.87 -8.76
CA CYS A 36 7.93 -1.45 -7.49
C CYS A 36 7.15 -0.46 -6.62
N THR A 37 6.20 -0.94 -5.82
CA THR A 37 5.50 -0.15 -4.79
C THR A 37 6.22 -0.24 -3.44
N SER A 38 6.87 -1.37 -3.20
CA SER A 38 7.84 -1.59 -2.13
C SER A 38 8.96 -2.50 -2.66
N PRO A 39 10.09 -2.64 -1.95
CA PRO A 39 11.18 -3.49 -2.42
C PRO A 39 10.78 -4.93 -2.79
N ASN A 40 9.72 -5.46 -2.18
CA ASN A 40 9.26 -6.83 -2.41
C ASN A 40 7.97 -6.91 -3.25
N LEU A 41 7.17 -5.84 -3.33
CA LEU A 41 5.82 -5.88 -3.86
C LEU A 41 5.54 -4.80 -4.89
N MET A 42 4.76 -5.16 -5.90
CA MET A 42 4.14 -4.24 -6.83
C MET A 42 2.62 -4.29 -6.63
N ALA A 43 2.01 -3.12 -6.48
CA ALA A 43 0.58 -2.96 -6.38
C ALA A 43 0.06 -2.13 -7.55
N SER A 44 -1.17 -2.39 -7.96
CA SER A 44 -1.80 -1.73 -9.09
C SER A 44 -3.32 -1.77 -8.97
N PHE A 45 -3.99 -0.81 -9.60
CA PHE A 45 -5.39 -1.00 -9.99
C PHE A 45 -5.47 -1.59 -11.40
N VAL A 46 -6.42 -2.49 -11.61
CA VAL A 46 -6.80 -3.00 -12.93
C VAL A 46 -8.23 -2.55 -13.18
N ARG A 47 -8.42 -1.60 -14.11
CA ARG A 47 -9.75 -1.18 -14.56
C ARG A 47 -10.10 -1.93 -15.85
N VAL A 48 -11.29 -2.52 -15.89
CA VAL A 48 -11.80 -3.22 -17.08
C VAL A 48 -13.21 -2.74 -17.38
N ARG A 49 -13.42 -2.08 -18.51
CA ARG A 49 -14.76 -1.62 -18.93
C ARG A 49 -15.68 -2.82 -19.19
N VAL A 50 -16.97 -2.61 -18.98
CA VAL A 50 -18.01 -3.63 -19.23
C VAL A 50 -17.89 -4.17 -20.65
N GLY A 51 -17.82 -5.50 -20.79
CA GLY A 51 -17.67 -6.19 -22.08
C GLY A 51 -16.25 -6.27 -22.62
N GLU A 52 -15.28 -5.62 -21.97
CA GLU A 52 -13.87 -5.65 -22.35
C GLU A 52 -13.07 -6.66 -21.50
N SER A 53 -11.84 -6.93 -21.94
CA SER A 53 -10.87 -7.75 -21.21
C SER A 53 -9.49 -7.10 -21.20
N ILE A 54 -8.69 -7.41 -20.18
CA ILE A 54 -7.27 -7.06 -20.10
C ILE A 54 -6.45 -8.24 -19.58
N GLU A 55 -5.19 -8.31 -19.98
CA GLU A 55 -4.24 -9.30 -19.49
C GLU A 55 -3.31 -8.70 -18.43
N THR A 56 -3.05 -9.46 -17.37
CA THR A 56 -1.95 -9.21 -16.43
C THR A 56 -0.92 -10.32 -16.52
N LYS A 57 0.36 -9.94 -16.35
CA LYS A 57 1.53 -10.82 -16.35
C LYS A 57 2.54 -10.28 -15.35
N ALA A 58 3.16 -11.17 -14.59
CA ALA A 58 4.23 -10.85 -13.66
C ALA A 58 5.14 -12.07 -13.47
N ASN A 59 6.45 -11.86 -13.46
CA ASN A 59 7.44 -12.84 -12.98
C ASN A 59 7.34 -12.95 -11.45
N ALA A 60 6.27 -13.56 -10.96
CA ALA A 60 5.89 -13.56 -9.56
C ALA A 60 5.66 -14.99 -9.04
N THR A 61 6.04 -15.26 -7.80
CA THR A 61 5.72 -16.53 -7.14
C THR A 61 4.24 -16.60 -6.76
N SER A 62 3.63 -15.44 -6.56
CA SER A 62 2.25 -15.30 -6.16
C SER A 62 1.63 -13.96 -6.58
N GLN A 63 0.34 -13.97 -6.91
CA GLN A 63 -0.42 -12.78 -7.26
C GLN A 63 -1.76 -12.81 -6.54
N ALA A 64 -2.20 -11.66 -6.04
CA ALA A 64 -3.47 -11.47 -5.36
C ALA A 64 -4.33 -10.42 -6.06
N PHE A 65 -5.64 -10.66 -6.11
CA PHE A 65 -6.61 -9.80 -6.75
C PHE A 65 -7.83 -9.63 -5.85
N TYR A 66 -8.03 -8.44 -5.30
CA TYR A 66 -9.27 -8.07 -4.61
C TYR A 66 -10.18 -7.31 -5.57
N VAL A 67 -11.45 -7.69 -5.68
CA VAL A 67 -12.41 -6.99 -6.54
C VAL A 67 -13.01 -5.82 -5.77
N ILE A 68 -12.57 -4.61 -6.12
CA ILE A 68 -13.07 -3.37 -5.50
C ILE A 68 -14.52 -3.10 -5.94
N ARG A 69 -14.85 -3.41 -7.20
CA ARG A 69 -16.23 -3.35 -7.72
C ARG A 69 -16.41 -4.16 -9.00
N GLY A 70 -17.68 -4.47 -9.29
CA GLY A 70 -18.12 -5.12 -10.52
C GLY A 70 -18.08 -6.65 -10.43
N THR A 71 -18.54 -7.31 -11.49
CA THR A 71 -18.58 -8.75 -11.65
C THR A 71 -17.93 -9.15 -12.97
N GLY A 72 -17.36 -10.34 -13.00
CA GLY A 72 -16.60 -10.81 -14.15
C GLY A 72 -15.98 -12.17 -13.92
N PHE A 73 -14.93 -12.45 -14.69
CA PHE A 73 -14.16 -13.67 -14.55
C PHE A 73 -12.71 -13.45 -14.99
N THR A 74 -11.82 -14.26 -14.43
CA THR A 74 -10.42 -14.33 -14.83
C THR A 74 -10.14 -15.73 -15.36
N SER A 75 -9.57 -15.84 -16.56
CA SER A 75 -9.14 -17.11 -17.16
C SER A 75 -7.61 -17.16 -17.28
N SER A 76 -7.02 -18.30 -16.96
CA SER A 76 -5.57 -18.56 -17.02
C SER A 76 -5.29 -20.06 -17.21
N GLU A 77 -4.01 -20.44 -17.18
CA GLU A 77 -3.58 -21.85 -17.12
C GLU A 77 -4.08 -22.60 -15.88
N HIS A 78 -4.50 -21.88 -14.84
CA HIS A 78 -5.08 -22.47 -13.63
C HIS A 78 -6.60 -22.67 -13.69
N GLY A 79 -7.20 -22.41 -14.85
CA GLY A 79 -8.65 -22.46 -15.05
C GLY A 79 -9.30 -21.08 -15.01
N THR A 80 -10.61 -21.06 -14.75
CA THR A 80 -11.41 -19.83 -14.72
C THR A 80 -12.05 -19.63 -13.35
N VAL A 81 -11.90 -18.42 -12.81
CA VAL A 81 -12.56 -17.98 -11.57
C VAL A 81 -13.55 -16.87 -11.90
N SER A 82 -14.80 -17.05 -11.51
CA SER A 82 -15.81 -15.98 -11.52
C SER A 82 -15.68 -15.17 -10.24
N TRP A 83 -15.82 -13.85 -10.35
CA TRP A 83 -15.64 -12.95 -9.22
C TRP A 83 -16.66 -11.81 -9.24
N GLY A 84 -17.00 -11.29 -8.07
CA GLY A 84 -17.85 -10.15 -7.84
C GLY A 84 -17.26 -9.20 -6.80
N ASP A 85 -17.98 -8.10 -6.55
CA ASP A 85 -17.62 -7.09 -5.55
C ASP A 85 -17.23 -7.70 -4.20
N GLY A 86 -16.06 -7.30 -3.71
CA GLY A 86 -15.49 -7.70 -2.43
C GLY A 86 -14.90 -9.12 -2.38
N ASP A 87 -14.90 -9.86 -3.49
CA ASP A 87 -14.20 -11.15 -3.56
C ASP A 87 -12.68 -10.95 -3.64
N LEU A 88 -11.92 -11.92 -3.12
CA LEU A 88 -10.47 -11.99 -3.24
C LEU A 88 -10.09 -13.33 -3.86
N PHE A 89 -9.13 -13.32 -4.79
CA PHE A 89 -8.51 -14.56 -5.26
C PHE A 89 -6.99 -14.42 -5.37
N VAL A 90 -6.31 -15.54 -5.17
CA VAL A 90 -4.86 -15.64 -5.31
C VAL A 90 -4.50 -16.75 -6.27
N VAL A 91 -3.48 -16.50 -7.08
CA VAL A 91 -2.91 -17.47 -8.01
C VAL A 91 -1.41 -17.65 -7.71
N PRO A 92 -0.89 -18.88 -7.82
CA PRO A 92 0.54 -19.11 -7.68
C PRO A 92 1.29 -18.60 -8.91
N VAL A 93 2.57 -18.96 -9.04
CA VAL A 93 3.34 -18.76 -10.27
C VAL A 93 2.46 -19.08 -11.49
N THR A 94 2.45 -18.14 -12.43
CA THR A 94 1.66 -18.22 -13.65
C THR A 94 2.58 -17.90 -14.81
N GLU A 95 2.85 -18.89 -15.67
CA GLU A 95 3.71 -18.68 -16.85
C GLU A 95 2.97 -17.91 -17.95
N GLY A 96 1.69 -18.22 -18.13
CA GLY A 96 0.79 -17.53 -19.06
C GLY A 96 0.28 -16.16 -18.56
N ALA A 97 -0.66 -15.59 -19.32
CA ALA A 97 -1.39 -14.40 -18.91
C ALA A 97 -2.60 -14.76 -18.04
N LEU A 98 -2.95 -13.86 -17.11
CA LEU A 98 -4.29 -13.85 -16.51
C LEU A 98 -5.16 -12.87 -17.29
N LYS A 99 -6.20 -13.39 -17.96
CA LYS A 99 -7.14 -12.57 -18.73
C LYS A 99 -8.37 -12.26 -17.89
N HIS A 100 -8.54 -11.00 -17.50
CA HIS A 100 -9.66 -10.51 -16.71
C HIS A 100 -10.73 -9.93 -17.65
N THR A 101 -11.98 -10.34 -17.50
CA THR A 101 -13.12 -9.86 -18.31
C THR A 101 -14.20 -9.32 -17.40
N CYS A 102 -14.64 -8.09 -17.64
CA CYS A 102 -15.74 -7.47 -16.91
C CYS A 102 -17.07 -7.81 -17.57
N LYS A 103 -18.03 -8.33 -16.80
CA LYS A 103 -19.40 -8.58 -17.24
C LYS A 103 -20.33 -7.44 -16.90
N GLU A 104 -20.31 -7.02 -15.63
CA GLU A 104 -21.18 -5.95 -15.14
C GLU A 104 -20.40 -5.11 -14.13
N ALA A 105 -20.59 -3.80 -14.13
CA ALA A 105 -19.97 -2.96 -13.12
C ALA A 105 -20.67 -1.61 -13.05
N GLU A 106 -20.76 -1.09 -11.83
CA GLU A 106 -21.00 0.33 -11.63
C GLU A 106 -19.83 1.16 -12.20
N LYS A 107 -20.09 2.44 -12.50
CA LYS A 107 -19.10 3.36 -13.08
C LYS A 107 -18.48 2.88 -14.41
N GLY A 108 -19.21 2.04 -15.15
CA GLY A 108 -18.87 1.60 -16.51
C GLY A 108 -17.69 0.62 -16.63
N GLY A 109 -17.13 0.15 -15.51
CA GLY A 109 -16.04 -0.83 -15.52
C GLY A 109 -15.69 -1.36 -14.14
N ALA A 110 -15.31 -2.63 -14.07
CA ALA A 110 -14.80 -3.26 -12.86
C ALA A 110 -13.46 -2.65 -12.45
N ALA A 111 -13.15 -2.73 -11.15
CA ALA A 111 -11.83 -2.41 -10.62
C ALA A 111 -11.34 -3.54 -9.72
N LEU A 112 -10.13 -3.99 -9.98
CA LEU A 112 -9.44 -4.98 -9.16
C LEU A 112 -8.18 -4.33 -8.57
N TYR A 113 -7.90 -4.62 -7.29
CA TYR A 113 -6.64 -4.33 -6.64
C TYR A 113 -5.71 -5.52 -6.81
N TRP A 114 -4.66 -5.34 -7.61
CA TRP A 114 -3.71 -6.39 -7.98
C TRP A 114 -2.36 -6.18 -7.29
N ILE A 115 -1.88 -7.22 -6.61
CA ILE A 115 -0.60 -7.22 -5.89
C ILE A 115 0.19 -8.46 -6.28
N HIS A 116 1.48 -8.30 -6.53
CA HIS A 116 2.40 -9.41 -6.82
C HIS A 116 3.81 -9.14 -6.30
N ASP A 117 4.61 -10.20 -6.21
CA ASP A 117 5.97 -10.20 -5.65
C ASP A 117 7.09 -10.21 -6.70
N GLU A 118 6.80 -9.69 -7.90
CA GLU A 118 7.81 -9.56 -8.98
C GLU A 118 9.01 -8.69 -8.58
N PRO A 119 8.86 -7.56 -7.84
CA PRO A 119 10.03 -6.80 -7.40
C PRO A 119 11.02 -7.62 -6.56
N LEU A 120 10.53 -8.56 -5.75
CA LEU A 120 11.40 -9.50 -5.03
C LEU A 120 12.14 -10.44 -5.99
N MET A 121 11.46 -10.94 -7.02
CA MET A 121 12.09 -11.82 -8.03
C MET A 121 13.16 -11.08 -8.83
N ASP A 122 12.89 -9.82 -9.20
CA ASP A 122 13.85 -8.94 -9.87
C ASP A 122 15.06 -8.66 -8.99
N TYR A 123 14.86 -8.34 -7.71
CA TYR A 123 15.96 -8.13 -6.75
C TYR A 123 16.84 -9.36 -6.59
N LEU A 124 16.24 -10.55 -6.55
CA LEU A 124 16.97 -11.82 -6.44
C LEU A 124 17.59 -12.27 -7.77
N GLY A 125 17.16 -11.73 -8.91
CA GLY A 125 17.57 -12.16 -10.24
C GLY A 125 17.06 -13.55 -10.62
N VAL A 126 15.89 -13.96 -10.12
CA VAL A 126 15.35 -15.31 -10.31
C VAL A 126 13.98 -15.31 -10.98
N LYS A 127 13.60 -16.49 -11.50
CA LYS A 127 12.23 -16.79 -11.89
C LYS A 127 11.69 -17.91 -11.01
N PRO A 128 10.42 -17.85 -10.57
CA PRO A 128 9.81 -18.95 -9.84
C PRO A 128 9.79 -20.21 -10.71
N SER A 129 10.17 -21.35 -10.14
CA SER A 129 10.28 -22.63 -10.85
C SER A 129 9.15 -23.63 -10.57
N GLY A 130 8.17 -23.27 -9.73
CA GLY A 130 7.06 -24.15 -9.41
C GLY A 130 6.04 -23.56 -8.43
N LYS A 131 4.85 -24.16 -8.39
CA LYS A 131 3.74 -23.75 -7.53
C LYS A 131 4.02 -24.10 -6.07
N LYS A 132 3.70 -23.16 -5.16
CA LYS A 132 3.78 -23.35 -3.70
C LYS A 132 2.41 -23.54 -3.04
N PHE A 133 1.33 -23.27 -3.78
CA PHE A 133 -0.05 -23.39 -3.35
C PHE A 133 -0.95 -23.52 -4.59
N GLU A 134 -2.19 -23.98 -4.38
CA GLU A 134 -3.22 -24.02 -5.41
C GLU A 134 -4.00 -22.70 -5.47
N PRO A 135 -4.52 -22.28 -6.64
CA PRO A 135 -5.40 -21.12 -6.74
C PRO A 135 -6.48 -21.14 -5.66
N THR A 136 -6.65 -20.03 -4.96
CA THR A 136 -7.53 -19.96 -3.79
C THR A 136 -8.45 -18.77 -3.90
N PHE A 137 -9.73 -18.98 -3.58
CA PHE A 137 -10.79 -17.99 -3.66
C PHE A 137 -11.41 -17.76 -2.28
N PHE A 138 -11.53 -16.49 -1.91
CA PHE A 138 -12.16 -16.02 -0.69
C PHE A 138 -13.37 -15.19 -1.10
N SER A 139 -14.58 -15.74 -0.94
CA SER A 139 -15.78 -15.01 -1.29
C SER A 139 -16.07 -13.92 -0.26
N ARG A 140 -16.59 -12.78 -0.73
CA ARG A 140 -17.05 -11.69 0.14
C ARG A 140 -18.00 -12.19 1.22
N GLU A 141 -18.97 -13.01 0.84
CA GLU A 141 -19.97 -13.60 1.74
C GLU A 141 -19.30 -14.33 2.91
N LYS A 142 -18.34 -15.20 2.63
CA LYS A 142 -17.64 -15.96 3.68
C LYS A 142 -16.76 -15.05 4.53
N MET A 143 -16.01 -14.14 3.91
CA MET A 143 -15.15 -13.21 4.67
C MET A 143 -15.98 -12.36 5.64
N LEU A 144 -17.14 -11.86 5.21
CA LEU A 144 -18.03 -11.08 6.08
C LEU A 144 -18.70 -11.93 7.15
N ALA A 145 -19.15 -13.15 6.82
CA ALA A 145 -19.77 -14.06 7.80
C ALA A 145 -18.81 -14.41 8.93
N GLU A 146 -17.54 -14.69 8.63
CA GLU A 146 -16.50 -15.01 9.63
C GLU A 146 -16.22 -13.82 10.55
N VAL A 147 -16.17 -12.58 10.01
CA VAL A 147 -15.98 -11.38 10.85
C VAL A 147 -17.21 -11.14 11.74
N GLN A 148 -18.42 -11.33 11.20
CA GLN A 148 -19.65 -11.21 11.98
C GLN A 148 -19.69 -12.22 13.13
N GLU A 149 -19.32 -13.47 12.88
CA GLU A 149 -19.26 -14.50 13.92
C GLU A 149 -18.30 -14.11 15.05
N ILE A 150 -17.10 -13.63 14.70
CA ILE A 150 -16.13 -13.12 15.70
C ILE A 150 -16.73 -11.97 16.50
N SER A 151 -17.46 -11.05 15.86
CA SER A 151 -18.07 -9.89 16.55
C SER A 151 -19.16 -10.29 17.56
N HIS A 152 -19.84 -11.41 17.33
CA HIS A 152 -20.91 -11.91 18.22
C HIS A 152 -20.41 -12.79 19.38
N GLN A 153 -19.19 -13.34 19.28
CA GLN A 153 -18.57 -14.08 20.38
C GLN A 153 -18.21 -13.11 21.51
N GLN A 154 -19.05 -13.03 22.54
CA GLN A 154 -18.73 -12.36 23.80
C GLN A 154 -17.50 -13.01 24.42
N THR A 155 -16.36 -12.32 24.38
CA THR A 155 -15.16 -12.73 25.10
C THR A 155 -14.82 -11.60 26.06
N GLU A 156 -14.58 -11.93 27.33
CA GLU A 156 -14.13 -10.97 28.33
C GLU A 156 -12.73 -10.43 27.93
N GLY A 157 -12.63 -9.13 27.65
CA GLY A 157 -11.37 -8.43 27.33
C GLY A 157 -11.50 -7.42 26.18
N GLU A 158 -10.72 -6.33 26.24
CA GLU A 158 -10.60 -5.37 25.13
C GLU A 158 -9.97 -6.04 23.91
N ARG A 159 -10.72 -6.16 22.82
CA ARG A 159 -10.16 -6.60 21.54
C ARG A 159 -9.58 -5.41 20.79
N ASN A 160 -8.26 -5.38 20.65
CA ASN A 160 -7.56 -4.37 19.84
C ASN A 160 -7.77 -4.57 18.31
N ARG A 161 -8.46 -5.65 17.88
CA ARG A 161 -8.72 -5.95 16.46
C ARG A 161 -9.96 -6.83 16.28
N LEU A 162 -10.85 -6.48 15.36
CA LEU A 162 -11.96 -7.31 14.88
C LEU A 162 -11.76 -7.58 13.39
N GLY A 163 -11.11 -8.70 13.07
CA GLY A 163 -10.83 -9.06 11.69
C GLY A 163 -10.47 -10.53 11.52
N VAL A 164 -10.52 -11.00 10.28
CA VAL A 164 -10.22 -12.39 9.90
C VAL A 164 -8.94 -12.43 9.07
N LEU A 165 -7.97 -13.22 9.51
CA LEU A 165 -6.77 -13.51 8.73
C LEU A 165 -7.15 -14.33 7.49
N LEU A 166 -6.72 -13.87 6.32
CA LEU A 166 -6.99 -14.55 5.05
C LEU A 166 -5.87 -15.54 4.78
N GLY A 167 -5.94 -16.70 5.44
CA GLY A 167 -4.90 -17.74 5.38
C GLY A 167 -5.13 -18.76 4.26
N ASN A 168 -4.07 -19.07 3.52
CA ASN A 168 -4.05 -20.21 2.60
C ASN A 168 -3.73 -21.51 3.36
N LYS A 169 -4.41 -22.61 3.00
CA LYS A 169 -4.16 -23.94 3.60
C LYS A 169 -2.70 -24.39 3.45
N ALA A 170 -2.04 -24.03 2.34
CA ALA A 170 -0.62 -24.32 2.11
C ALA A 170 0.32 -23.52 3.04
N CYS A 171 -0.18 -22.51 3.73
CA CYS A 171 0.57 -21.62 4.63
C CYS A 171 0.16 -21.84 6.10
N GLU A 172 -0.01 -23.10 6.51
CA GLU A 172 -0.52 -23.43 7.85
C GLU A 172 0.37 -22.89 8.99
N GLN A 173 1.69 -22.86 8.82
CA GLN A 173 2.61 -22.35 9.85
C GLN A 173 2.56 -20.83 9.98
N THR A 174 2.51 -20.12 8.85
CA THR A 174 2.61 -18.65 8.81
C THR A 174 1.25 -17.97 8.90
N LYS A 175 0.16 -18.70 8.64
CA LYS A 175 -1.22 -18.18 8.58
C LYS A 175 -1.37 -17.01 7.60
N THR A 176 -0.67 -17.08 6.48
CA THR A 176 -0.56 -16.01 5.46
C THR A 176 -1.39 -16.31 4.22
N LEU A 177 -1.66 -15.27 3.42
CA LEU A 177 -2.44 -15.34 2.18
C LEU A 177 -1.72 -16.11 1.08
N THR A 178 -0.41 -15.91 0.98
CA THR A 178 0.52 -16.73 0.19
C THR A 178 1.79 -16.92 1.02
N HIS A 179 2.81 -17.56 0.48
CA HIS A 179 4.10 -17.69 1.18
C HIS A 179 4.87 -16.35 1.27
N VAL A 180 4.44 -15.32 0.53
CA VAL A 180 4.99 -13.95 0.58
C VAL A 180 3.96 -12.98 1.13
N LEU A 181 2.73 -13.04 0.63
CA LEU A 181 1.67 -12.10 0.94
C LEU A 181 0.93 -12.48 2.23
N TRP A 182 0.62 -11.49 3.03
CA TRP A 182 -0.26 -11.58 4.18
C TRP A 182 -1.39 -10.57 4.05
N SER A 183 -2.59 -10.95 4.45
CA SER A 183 -3.75 -10.07 4.45
C SER A 183 -4.73 -10.48 5.53
N LEU A 184 -5.52 -9.51 5.96
CA LEU A 184 -6.72 -9.73 6.76
C LEU A 184 -7.83 -8.82 6.25
N LEU A 185 -9.08 -9.22 6.45
CA LEU A 185 -10.20 -8.28 6.38
C LEU A 185 -10.45 -7.75 7.79
N ASN A 186 -10.17 -6.46 8.00
CA ASN A 186 -10.27 -5.81 9.30
C ASN A 186 -11.46 -4.87 9.35
N SER A 187 -12.23 -4.93 10.43
CA SER A 187 -13.28 -3.96 10.75
C SER A 187 -12.83 -3.03 11.87
N ILE A 188 -13.14 -1.75 11.72
CA ILE A 188 -12.98 -0.73 12.76
C ILE A 188 -14.39 -0.27 13.13
N PRO A 189 -14.95 -0.69 14.28
CA PRO A 189 -16.30 -0.29 14.68
C PRO A 189 -16.48 1.22 14.83
N ALA A 190 -17.73 1.68 14.76
CA ALA A 190 -18.09 3.06 15.00
C ALA A 190 -17.55 3.57 16.35
N LYS A 191 -17.05 4.80 16.37
CA LYS A 191 -16.50 5.48 17.56
C LYS A 191 -15.39 4.70 18.27
N THR A 192 -14.55 3.98 17.52
CA THR A 192 -13.43 3.24 18.09
C THR A 192 -12.09 3.66 17.51
N VAL A 193 -11.05 3.39 18.28
CA VAL A 193 -9.65 3.55 17.88
C VAL A 193 -8.96 2.20 18.00
N GLN A 194 -8.39 1.72 16.90
CA GLN A 194 -7.38 0.67 16.94
C GLN A 194 -6.04 1.31 17.31
N ARG A 195 -5.55 0.99 18.50
CA ARG A 195 -4.39 1.66 19.12
C ARG A 195 -3.10 1.48 18.29
N PRO A 196 -2.12 2.39 18.46
CA PRO A 196 -0.86 2.32 17.74
C PRO A 196 -0.17 0.95 17.84
N HIS A 197 0.27 0.45 16.69
CA HIS A 197 1.11 -0.73 16.58
C HIS A 197 2.10 -0.56 15.42
N ARG A 198 3.15 -1.38 15.40
CA ARG A 198 4.15 -1.37 14.33
C ARG A 198 4.59 -2.79 14.00
N HIS A 199 5.08 -3.00 12.80
CA HIS A 199 5.66 -4.26 12.32
C HIS A 199 6.64 -3.98 11.18
N ASN A 200 7.52 -4.93 10.89
CA ASN A 200 8.59 -4.74 9.89
C ASN A 200 8.15 -4.93 8.43
N SER A 201 6.97 -5.50 8.19
CA SER A 201 6.36 -5.55 6.85
C SER A 201 5.83 -4.19 6.43
N VAL A 202 5.86 -3.91 5.12
CA VAL A 202 5.08 -2.79 4.55
C VAL A 202 3.60 -3.16 4.56
N ALA A 203 2.71 -2.18 4.69
CA ALA A 203 1.29 -2.38 4.42
C ALA A 203 0.81 -1.51 3.26
N LEU A 204 0.19 -2.17 2.28
CA LEU A 204 -0.46 -1.55 1.13
C LEU A 204 -1.97 -1.67 1.34
N ASP A 205 -2.50 -0.74 2.13
CA ASP A 205 -3.81 -0.82 2.77
C ASP A 205 -4.92 -0.31 1.85
N LEU A 206 -5.86 -1.18 1.47
CA LEU A 206 -7.07 -0.79 0.74
C LEU A 206 -8.17 -0.40 1.73
N ALA A 207 -8.63 0.86 1.67
CA ALA A 207 -9.83 1.29 2.38
C ALA A 207 -11.06 0.70 1.68
N VAL A 208 -11.54 -0.45 2.15
CA VAL A 208 -12.68 -1.18 1.57
C VAL A 208 -13.98 -0.39 1.74
N ALA A 209 -14.22 0.12 2.94
CA ALA A 209 -15.36 0.97 3.24
C ALA A 209 -15.03 1.95 4.36
N ALA A 210 -15.50 3.18 4.23
CA ALA A 210 -15.24 4.25 5.17
C ALA A 210 -16.29 5.36 5.01
N SER A 211 -16.87 5.79 6.13
CA SER A 211 -17.59 7.06 6.22
C SER A 211 -16.60 8.22 6.43
N PRO A 212 -17.03 9.48 6.30
CA PRO A 212 -16.20 10.62 6.69
C PRO A 212 -15.67 10.50 8.13
N ASN A 213 -14.48 11.06 8.38
CA ASN A 213 -13.76 10.98 9.66
C ASN A 213 -13.27 9.58 10.06
N VAL A 214 -13.02 8.71 9.08
CA VAL A 214 -12.23 7.50 9.25
C VAL A 214 -10.84 7.76 8.69
N TYR A 215 -9.80 7.51 9.47
CA TYR A 215 -8.42 7.83 9.09
C TYR A 215 -7.39 6.94 9.78
N THR A 216 -6.16 6.97 9.26
CA THR A 216 -4.98 6.36 9.88
C THR A 216 -4.00 7.45 10.29
N LEU A 217 -3.44 7.34 11.49
CA LEU A 217 -2.31 8.16 11.94
C LEU A 217 -1.04 7.32 11.87
N MET A 218 0.03 7.86 11.30
CA MET A 218 1.31 7.18 11.10
C MET A 218 2.49 8.01 11.58
N GLY A 219 3.47 7.36 12.20
CA GLY A 219 4.70 8.02 12.61
C GLY A 219 5.77 7.04 13.09
N LYS A 220 6.98 7.53 13.28
CA LYS A 220 8.12 6.71 13.72
C LYS A 220 8.27 6.61 15.23
N GLU A 221 7.72 7.58 15.95
CA GLU A 221 7.91 7.73 17.38
C GLU A 221 6.55 7.85 18.08
N ILE A 222 6.53 7.39 19.32
CA ILE A 222 5.40 7.50 20.24
C ILE A 222 5.87 8.21 21.51
N ASP A 223 4.96 8.90 22.18
CA ASP A 223 5.23 9.54 23.47
C ASP A 223 5.04 8.56 24.65
N ALA A 224 5.16 9.07 25.87
CA ALA A 224 5.01 8.28 27.10
C ALA A 224 3.57 7.79 27.36
N ASN A 225 2.57 8.34 26.66
CA ASN A 225 1.17 7.94 26.71
C ASN A 225 0.82 6.93 25.61
N GLY A 226 1.75 6.71 24.67
CA GLY A 226 1.57 5.84 23.52
C GLY A 226 0.95 6.54 22.32
N ASP A 227 0.86 7.86 22.33
CA ASP A 227 0.36 8.63 21.19
C ASP A 227 1.48 8.84 20.18
N ILE A 228 1.15 8.78 18.88
CA ILE A 228 2.12 8.96 17.81
C ILE A 228 2.54 10.44 17.76
N ILE A 229 3.84 10.71 17.81
CA ILE A 229 4.41 12.07 17.79
C ILE A 229 4.41 12.60 16.35
N ASP A 230 3.89 13.82 16.17
CA ASP A 230 3.77 14.51 14.86
C ASP A 230 3.23 13.59 13.76
N PRO A 231 2.03 13.01 13.93
CA PRO A 231 1.55 11.96 13.05
C PRO A 231 1.19 12.52 11.67
N ILE A 232 1.50 11.72 10.65
CA ILE A 232 0.91 11.88 9.32
C ILE A 232 -0.50 11.31 9.37
N ARG A 233 -1.49 12.15 9.09
CA ARG A 233 -2.89 11.75 8.95
C ARG A 233 -3.19 11.36 7.51
N CYS A 234 -3.80 10.19 7.34
CA CYS A 234 -4.30 9.69 6.07
C CYS A 234 -5.79 9.39 6.20
N ASP A 235 -6.64 10.28 5.68
CA ASP A 235 -8.09 10.08 5.63
C ASP A 235 -8.45 8.99 4.62
N TRP A 236 -9.37 8.10 5.01
CA TRP A 236 -9.77 6.98 4.16
C TRP A 236 -10.79 7.43 3.13
N THR A 237 -10.56 7.06 1.88
CA THR A 237 -11.55 7.16 0.81
C THR A 237 -11.86 5.75 0.31
N PRO A 238 -13.12 5.28 0.31
CA PRO A 238 -13.47 3.94 -0.14
C PRO A 238 -12.93 3.63 -1.54
N GLY A 239 -12.31 2.46 -1.72
CA GLY A 239 -11.62 2.05 -2.94
C GLY A 239 -10.22 2.66 -3.12
N GLY A 240 -9.81 3.57 -2.25
CA GLY A 240 -8.45 4.12 -2.22
C GLY A 240 -7.47 3.22 -1.48
N VAL A 241 -6.19 3.31 -1.85
CA VAL A 241 -5.09 2.57 -1.21
C VAL A 241 -4.11 3.55 -0.58
N PHE A 242 -3.57 3.22 0.59
CA PHE A 242 -2.48 3.98 1.19
C PHE A 242 -1.32 3.07 1.62
N ILE A 243 -0.12 3.65 1.72
CA ILE A 243 1.10 2.93 2.10
C ILE A 243 1.45 3.26 3.55
N THR A 244 1.51 2.23 4.39
CA THR A 244 2.08 2.28 5.74
C THR A 244 3.52 1.75 5.67
N PRO A 245 4.54 2.60 5.89
CA PRO A 245 5.94 2.18 5.77
C PRO A 245 6.35 1.14 6.84
N PRO A 246 7.31 0.26 6.53
CA PRO A 246 7.78 -0.76 7.46
C PRO A 246 8.42 -0.14 8.70
N GLY A 247 8.08 -0.68 9.88
CA GLY A 247 8.59 -0.27 11.19
C GLY A 247 7.91 0.97 11.78
N TRP A 248 6.97 1.59 11.09
CA TRP A 248 6.25 2.77 11.58
C TRP A 248 5.11 2.38 12.51
N TRP A 249 4.95 3.17 13.56
CA TRP A 249 3.75 3.17 14.38
C TRP A 249 2.57 3.68 13.57
N HIS A 250 1.46 2.96 13.64
CA HIS A 250 0.21 3.34 12.98
C HIS A 250 -1.00 2.94 13.81
N SER A 251 -2.04 3.76 13.74
CA SER A 251 -3.34 3.55 14.41
C SER A 251 -4.48 3.90 13.46
N HIS A 252 -5.61 3.21 13.61
CA HIS A 252 -6.80 3.45 12.78
C HIS A 252 -7.91 4.02 13.66
N HIS A 253 -8.52 5.10 13.19
CA HIS A 253 -9.50 5.89 13.92
C HIS A 253 -10.80 5.90 13.15
N ASN A 254 -11.89 5.52 13.79
CA ASN A 254 -13.23 5.63 13.23
C ASN A 254 -14.08 6.50 14.14
N GLU A 255 -14.15 7.79 13.80
CA GLU A 255 -15.02 8.75 14.50
C GLU A 255 -16.45 8.78 13.94
N SER A 256 -16.74 7.96 12.93
CA SER A 256 -18.06 7.87 12.32
C SER A 256 -19.02 6.97 13.10
N ASP A 257 -20.28 6.94 12.68
CA ASP A 257 -21.33 6.09 13.27
C ASP A 257 -21.46 4.73 12.56
N GLU A 258 -20.67 4.50 11.50
CA GLU A 258 -20.71 3.27 10.70
C GLU A 258 -19.43 2.46 10.90
N VAL A 259 -19.51 1.15 10.66
CA VAL A 259 -18.31 0.30 10.63
C VAL A 259 -17.46 0.63 9.40
N ALA A 260 -16.16 0.81 9.62
CA ALA A 260 -15.19 0.95 8.55
C ALA A 260 -14.43 -0.36 8.30
N TRP A 261 -13.92 -0.54 7.09
CA TRP A 261 -13.26 -1.77 6.65
C TRP A 261 -11.97 -1.46 5.90
N VAL A 262 -10.91 -2.19 6.25
CA VAL A 262 -9.60 -2.10 5.59
C VAL A 262 -9.06 -3.50 5.29
N LEU A 263 -8.40 -3.61 4.13
CA LEU A 263 -7.77 -4.83 3.65
C LEU A 263 -6.27 -4.56 3.42
N PRO A 264 -5.42 -4.72 4.46
CA PRO A 264 -3.97 -4.67 4.31
C PRO A 264 -3.47 -5.77 3.37
N MET A 265 -2.59 -5.41 2.44
CA MET A 265 -1.75 -6.35 1.70
C MET A 265 -0.29 -6.11 2.08
N GLN A 266 0.35 -7.14 2.65
CA GLN A 266 1.68 -7.01 3.23
C GLN A 266 2.62 -8.12 2.74
N ASP A 267 3.93 -7.85 2.76
CA ASP A 267 4.98 -8.86 2.55
C ASP A 267 5.34 -9.63 3.84
N ALA A 268 4.47 -9.59 4.85
CA ALA A 268 4.67 -10.22 6.15
C ALA A 268 4.84 -11.75 6.09
N GLY A 269 4.52 -12.42 4.98
CA GLY A 269 4.82 -13.84 4.80
C GLY A 269 6.30 -14.13 4.90
N LEU A 270 7.15 -13.28 4.30
CA LEU A 270 8.61 -13.41 4.39
C LEU A 270 9.12 -13.17 5.81
N TYR A 271 8.66 -12.10 6.45
CA TYR A 271 9.08 -11.75 7.81
C TYR A 271 8.62 -12.79 8.83
N THR A 272 7.42 -13.35 8.66
CA THR A 272 6.91 -14.43 9.52
C THR A 272 7.75 -15.70 9.34
N HIS A 273 8.09 -16.05 8.09
CA HIS A 273 8.99 -17.17 7.80
C HIS A 273 10.38 -16.99 8.41
N GLN A 274 10.90 -15.75 8.43
CA GLN A 274 12.19 -15.40 9.03
C GLN A 274 12.12 -15.19 10.55
N ARG A 275 10.91 -15.12 11.13
CA ARG A 275 10.64 -14.81 12.55
C ARG A 275 11.10 -13.40 12.95
N THR A 276 11.00 -12.47 11.99
CA THR A 276 11.45 -11.08 12.10
C THR A 276 10.31 -10.08 11.87
N LEU A 277 9.05 -10.52 11.85
CA LEU A 277 7.88 -9.63 11.68
C LEU A 277 7.85 -8.53 12.75
N ASP A 278 8.23 -8.87 13.99
CA ASP A 278 8.39 -7.93 15.10
C ASP A 278 7.16 -7.01 15.26
N ILE A 279 5.96 -7.62 15.32
CA ILE A 279 4.75 -6.87 15.62
C ILE A 279 4.79 -6.42 17.08
N ARG A 280 4.66 -5.12 17.30
CA ARG A 280 4.66 -4.50 18.63
C ARG A 280 3.41 -3.66 18.79
N PHE A 281 2.74 -3.84 19.91
CA PHE A 281 1.59 -3.03 20.31
C PHE A 281 2.05 -2.00 21.33
N VAL A 282 1.48 -0.80 21.25
CA VAL A 282 1.94 0.31 22.10
C VAL A 282 1.80 0.02 23.58
N ASP A 283 0.71 -0.64 23.98
CA ASP A 283 0.44 -0.92 25.39
C ASP A 283 1.49 -1.87 25.99
N ASP A 284 1.89 -2.90 25.25
CA ASP A 284 2.98 -3.82 25.64
C ASP A 284 4.32 -3.08 25.79
N GLU A 285 4.66 -2.18 24.86
CA GLU A 285 5.92 -1.44 24.90
C GLU A 285 5.93 -0.41 26.04
N LEU A 286 4.78 0.19 26.37
CA LEU A 286 4.64 1.05 27.55
C LEU A 286 4.79 0.27 28.85
N GLU A 287 4.23 -0.94 28.95
CA GLU A 287 4.41 -1.82 30.11
C GLU A 287 5.88 -2.22 30.28
N LEU A 288 6.56 -2.60 29.20
CA LEU A 288 7.99 -2.91 29.22
C LEU A 288 8.82 -1.71 29.64
N HIS A 289 8.53 -0.52 29.10
CA HIS A 289 9.23 0.71 29.47
C HIS A 289 9.05 1.04 30.95
N LYS A 290 7.82 0.96 31.47
CA LYS A 290 7.52 1.13 32.91
C LYS A 290 8.27 0.10 33.78
N ALA A 291 8.48 -1.11 33.27
CA ALA A 291 9.28 -2.16 33.91
C ALA A 291 10.81 -2.00 33.72
N GLY A 292 11.27 -0.92 33.08
CA GLY A 292 12.70 -0.68 32.81
C GLY A 292 13.31 -1.61 31.76
N LYS A 293 12.48 -2.27 30.94
CA LYS A 293 12.90 -3.19 29.87
C LYS A 293 12.81 -2.46 28.52
N ILE A 294 13.92 -2.42 27.78
CA ILE A 294 13.96 -1.79 26.45
C ILE A 294 14.18 -2.89 25.40
N ARG A 295 13.30 -2.95 24.39
CA ARG A 295 13.55 -3.69 23.14
C ARG A 295 14.16 -2.73 22.13
N GLY A 296 15.41 -2.96 21.74
CA GLY A 296 16.12 -2.08 20.80
C GLY A 296 15.32 -1.77 19.53
N SER A 297 15.45 -0.55 19.01
CA SER A 297 14.92 -0.13 17.71
C SER A 297 16.05 -0.05 16.69
N ALA A 298 15.83 -0.62 15.50
CA ALA A 298 16.66 -0.36 14.33
C ALA A 298 16.16 0.92 13.63
N PHE A 299 17.11 1.76 13.23
CA PHE A 299 16.99 3.02 12.45
C PHE A 299 16.71 4.32 13.22
N ALA A 300 17.59 5.31 12.99
CA ALA A 300 17.62 6.63 13.64
C ALA A 300 17.34 7.75 12.61
N VAL A 301 16.09 7.88 12.17
CA VAL A 301 15.64 9.06 11.41
C VAL A 301 14.32 9.49 12.02
N THR A 302 14.21 10.71 12.52
CA THR A 302 13.00 11.26 13.15
C THR A 302 11.86 11.50 12.13
N ASN A 303 10.62 11.70 12.61
CA ASN A 303 9.47 12.07 11.77
C ASN A 303 9.66 13.43 11.09
N LYS A 304 10.19 14.42 11.80
CA LYS A 304 10.51 15.76 11.26
C LYS A 304 11.48 15.70 10.08
N GLN A 305 12.52 14.87 10.19
CA GLN A 305 13.47 14.65 9.09
C GLN A 305 12.81 13.99 7.88
N TYR A 306 11.82 13.13 8.09
CA TYR A 306 11.06 12.51 7.02
C TYR A 306 10.09 13.48 6.35
N LEU A 307 9.32 14.27 7.10
CA LEU A 307 8.37 15.24 6.55
C LEU A 307 9.06 16.25 5.64
N HIS A 308 10.28 16.68 6.00
CA HIS A 308 11.12 17.51 5.15
C HIS A 308 11.48 16.83 3.81
N MET A 309 11.70 15.51 3.80
CA MET A 309 11.93 14.73 2.58
C MET A 309 10.65 14.63 1.72
N VAL A 310 9.48 14.47 2.36
CA VAL A 310 8.18 14.37 1.68
C VAL A 310 7.76 15.71 1.08
N GLU A 311 7.94 16.84 1.76
CA GLU A 311 7.71 18.17 1.16
C GLU A 311 8.57 18.39 -0.10
N CYS A 312 9.75 17.77 -0.16
CA CYS A 312 10.59 17.76 -1.36
C CYS A 312 10.12 16.76 -2.44
N GLY A 313 9.29 15.77 -2.12
CA GLY A 313 8.89 14.67 -3.02
C GLY A 313 7.40 14.62 -3.40
N ALA A 314 6.51 15.30 -2.66
CA ALA A 314 5.06 15.08 -2.68
C ALA A 314 4.27 15.84 -3.76
N THR A 315 4.92 16.58 -4.66
CA THR A 315 4.24 17.09 -5.85
C THR A 315 4.72 16.32 -7.06
N VAL A 316 3.83 15.51 -7.67
CA VAL A 316 4.00 15.00 -9.04
C VAL A 316 3.27 15.98 -9.95
N PRO A 317 3.92 17.02 -10.52
CA PRO A 317 3.18 18.06 -11.22
C PRO A 317 3.08 17.79 -12.73
N HIS A 318 3.72 16.74 -13.27
CA HIS A 318 3.83 16.53 -14.72
C HIS A 318 3.91 15.05 -15.11
N ALA A 319 3.32 14.72 -16.27
CA ALA A 319 3.42 13.40 -16.90
C ALA A 319 4.88 13.03 -17.23
N ARG A 320 5.23 11.75 -17.05
CA ARG A 320 6.57 11.20 -17.31
C ARG A 320 6.96 11.36 -18.78
N VAL A 321 8.12 11.96 -19.06
CA VAL A 321 8.76 11.96 -20.39
C VAL A 321 9.81 10.86 -20.43
N ALA A 322 9.67 9.90 -21.34
CA ALA A 322 10.59 8.78 -21.48
C ALA A 322 12.03 9.26 -21.75
N GLY A 323 13.02 8.67 -21.07
CA GLY A 323 14.45 8.95 -21.29
C GLY A 323 15.03 10.18 -20.55
N MET A 324 14.26 10.81 -19.65
CA MET A 324 14.73 11.94 -18.84
C MET A 324 14.71 11.62 -17.35
N LYS A 325 15.71 12.09 -16.60
CA LYS A 325 15.72 12.05 -15.13
C LYS A 325 15.25 13.39 -14.56
N ARG A 326 14.49 13.35 -13.46
CA ARG A 326 14.13 14.55 -12.71
C ARG A 326 15.36 15.04 -11.95
N VAL A 327 15.70 16.32 -12.11
CA VAL A 327 16.83 16.97 -11.45
C VAL A 327 16.31 18.14 -10.64
N TRP A 328 16.80 18.25 -9.42
CA TRP A 328 16.45 19.31 -8.50
C TRP A 328 17.42 20.48 -8.66
N SER A 329 16.90 21.68 -8.88
CA SER A 329 17.68 22.92 -8.89
C SER A 329 17.17 23.87 -7.82
N MET A 330 18.07 24.65 -7.23
CA MET A 330 17.67 25.78 -6.39
C MET A 330 17.34 26.95 -7.31
N GLN A 331 16.10 27.42 -7.27
CA GLN A 331 15.67 28.59 -8.04
C GLN A 331 15.14 29.66 -7.07
N GLU A 332 15.46 30.92 -7.35
CA GLU A 332 14.81 32.05 -6.69
C GLU A 332 13.38 32.18 -7.21
N VAL A 333 12.40 32.09 -6.32
CA VAL A 333 10.98 32.30 -6.63
C VAL A 333 10.53 33.56 -5.91
N GLU A 334 9.89 34.45 -6.66
CA GLU A 334 9.26 35.65 -6.11
C GLU A 334 7.82 35.32 -5.71
N GLU A 335 7.52 35.35 -4.42
CA GLU A 335 6.15 35.17 -3.92
C GLU A 335 5.55 36.52 -3.51
N GLU A 336 4.26 36.68 -3.79
CA GLU A 336 3.47 37.81 -3.31
C GLU A 336 3.25 37.66 -1.80
N ASP A 337 3.47 38.73 -1.05
CA ASP A 337 3.26 38.73 0.39
C ASP A 337 1.74 38.75 0.66
N PRO A 338 1.17 37.69 1.27
CA PRO A 338 -0.27 37.59 1.49
C PRO A 338 -0.79 38.63 2.50
N SER A 339 0.10 39.40 3.15
CA SER A 339 -0.25 40.54 3.99
C SER A 339 -0.46 41.86 3.21
N SER A 340 -0.16 41.91 1.91
CA SER A 340 -0.32 43.11 1.10
C SER A 340 -1.73 43.20 0.50
N SER A 341 -2.56 44.07 1.07
CA SER A 341 -3.89 44.37 0.56
C SER A 341 -3.80 45.21 -0.72
N GLY A 342 -3.82 44.56 -1.89
CA GLY A 342 -4.29 45.16 -3.15
C GLY A 342 -3.49 46.32 -3.76
N ASP A 343 -2.30 46.66 -3.26
CA ASP A 343 -1.44 47.66 -3.91
C ASP A 343 -0.49 46.98 -4.90
N ALA A 344 -0.54 47.40 -6.17
CA ALA A 344 0.25 46.88 -7.29
C ALA A 344 1.77 47.17 -7.20
N ALA A 345 2.28 47.55 -6.02
CA ALA A 345 3.68 47.90 -5.76
C ALA A 345 4.23 47.33 -4.44
N ALA A 346 3.67 46.22 -3.92
CA ALA A 346 4.23 45.54 -2.75
C ALA A 346 5.55 44.81 -3.10
N PRO A 347 6.58 44.85 -2.21
CA PRO A 347 7.86 44.19 -2.45
C PRO A 347 7.69 42.67 -2.43
N LYS A 348 7.98 42.01 -3.56
CA LYS A 348 7.94 40.54 -3.67
C LYS A 348 9.08 39.92 -2.85
N LYS A 349 8.74 38.92 -2.03
CA LYS A 349 9.72 38.22 -1.20
C LYS A 349 10.42 37.16 -2.04
N LYS A 350 11.71 37.32 -2.26
CA LYS A 350 12.55 36.30 -2.92
C LYS A 350 12.84 35.18 -1.94
N THR A 351 12.35 33.97 -2.25
CA THR A 351 12.69 32.76 -1.51
C THR A 351 13.35 31.74 -2.44
N VAL A 352 14.41 31.10 -1.97
CA VAL A 352 15.07 30.03 -2.73
C VAL A 352 14.27 28.75 -2.49
N LYS A 353 13.64 28.23 -3.54
CA LYS A 353 12.90 26.96 -3.50
C LYS A 353 13.61 25.90 -4.34
N LYS A 354 13.51 24.65 -3.90
CA LYS A 354 14.00 23.49 -4.63
C LYS A 354 12.94 23.12 -5.66
N VAL A 355 13.22 23.35 -6.95
CA VAL A 355 12.29 23.14 -8.06
C VAL A 355 12.72 21.93 -8.87
N ALA A 356 11.76 21.06 -9.18
CA ALA A 356 11.96 19.92 -10.07
C ALA A 356 12.05 20.38 -11.53
N SER A 357 13.08 19.92 -12.24
CA SER A 357 13.25 20.07 -13.68
C SER A 357 13.60 18.71 -14.32
N TYR A 358 13.67 18.61 -15.64
CA TYR A 358 14.07 17.40 -16.34
C TYR A 358 15.40 17.62 -17.07
N SER A 359 16.33 16.67 -16.96
CA SER A 359 17.55 16.66 -17.76
C SER A 359 17.65 15.38 -18.58
N ARG A 360 18.22 15.50 -19.80
CA ARG A 360 18.60 14.33 -20.60
C ARG A 360 19.73 13.59 -19.90
N LEU A 361 19.67 12.27 -19.90
CA LEU A 361 20.79 11.44 -19.49
C LEU A 361 21.99 11.72 -20.41
N PRO A 362 23.21 11.91 -19.88
CA PRO A 362 24.40 11.83 -20.72
C PRO A 362 24.44 10.44 -21.34
N ALA A 363 24.71 10.35 -22.65
CA ALA A 363 24.92 9.05 -23.30
C ALA A 363 26.05 8.32 -22.56
N MET A 364 25.77 7.08 -22.12
CA MET A 364 26.78 6.22 -21.51
C MET A 364 27.98 6.13 -22.47
N LYS A 365 29.16 6.55 -22.02
CA LYS A 365 30.40 6.21 -22.72
C LYS A 365 30.51 4.69 -22.68
N ALA A 366 30.45 4.06 -23.85
CA ALA A 366 30.74 2.65 -23.99
C ALA A 366 32.14 2.40 -23.40
N SER A 367 32.20 1.65 -22.31
CA SER A 367 33.43 1.10 -21.78
C SER A 367 33.92 0.05 -22.77
N SER A 368 34.89 0.43 -23.61
CA SER A 368 35.64 -0.51 -24.45
C SER A 368 36.45 -1.43 -23.53
N VAL A 369 35.93 -2.63 -23.30
CA VAL A 369 36.76 -3.77 -22.90
C VAL A 369 37.21 -4.41 -24.21
N GLU A 370 38.46 -4.11 -24.60
CA GLU A 370 39.18 -4.85 -25.63
C GLU A 370 39.81 -6.12 -25.01
N PRO A 371 40.10 -7.14 -25.84
CA PRO A 371 39.78 -8.55 -25.58
C PRO A 371 40.62 -9.28 -24.53
#